data_AF-A0AA36C544-F1
#
_entry.id   AF-A0AA36C544-F1
#
_cell.length_a   1.000
_cell.length_b   1.000
_cell.length_c   1.000
_cell.angle_alpha   90.00
_cell.angle_beta   90.00
_cell.angle_gamma   90.00
#
_symmetry.space_group_name_H-M   'P 1'
#
loop_
_entity.id
_entity.type
_entity.pdbx_description
1 polymer ?
#
loop_
_entity_poly.entity_id
_entity_poly.type
_entity_poly.pdbx_seq_one_letter_code
_entity_poly.pdbx_strand_id
1 'polypeptide(L)'
;MDVRDRVEVRIRLQPKSTDGLVFFWGALKNGNSAGDFLALYLIASQPHFFWNLGSGIAYVKAPSIPSHGWSSIVFGRTGRDGFIQIDEGFRHKQTSPPKNSHLDISGSSLFIGGVRGVTVLPAKLRPLPRDFQGAIEFLSVNNRPILLTQNTSDWSSGVSKMEEADCGELDCGEYGRCVSRRDEDMICICPEGKSGTKCSEDAATQAISLDSPHTYLAYLNTRTTSQTVATVPANFSLELRTTDQSGMLAWQGKLI
;
A
#
# COMPACT_ATOMS: atom_id res chain seq x y z
N MET A 1 3.60 5.96 23.25
CA MET A 1 4.60 5.78 22.18
C MET A 1 5.48 7.01 22.17
N ASP A 2 6.80 6.85 22.23
CA ASP A 2 7.70 8.00 22.15
C ASP A 2 7.99 8.36 20.69
N VAL A 3 7.73 9.62 20.35
CA VAL A 3 7.92 10.24 19.03
C VAL A 3 8.70 11.55 19.11
N ARG A 4 9.27 11.84 20.29
CA ARG A 4 9.88 13.14 20.60
C ARG A 4 11.09 13.44 19.73
N ASP A 5 11.95 12.45 19.49
CA ASP A 5 13.18 12.63 18.72
C ASP A 5 13.07 12.05 17.31
N ARG A 6 12.30 10.97 17.16
CA ARG A 6 12.12 10.26 15.90
C ARG A 6 10.71 9.70 15.78
N VAL A 7 10.17 9.83 14.58
CA VAL A 7 8.92 9.19 14.17
C VAL A 7 9.04 8.70 12.74
N GLU A 8 8.54 7.50 12.47
CA GLU A 8 8.32 6.96 11.14
C GLU A 8 6.89 6.42 11.10
N VAL A 9 6.12 6.88 10.12
CA VAL A 9 4.75 6.44 9.87
C VAL A 9 4.74 5.73 8.52
N ARG A 10 4.15 4.55 8.47
CA ARG A 10 3.84 3.84 7.22
C ARG A 10 2.34 3.78 7.06
N ILE A 11 1.86 4.21 5.90
CA ILE A 11 0.45 4.12 5.52
C ILE A 11 0.35 3.41 4.17
N ARG A 12 -0.65 2.54 4.01
CA ARG A 12 -1.00 1.95 2.71
C ARG A 12 -2.41 2.38 2.36
N LEU A 13 -2.56 3.13 1.27
CA LEU A 13 -3.80 3.79 0.90
C LEU A 13 -4.13 3.66 -0.59
N GLN A 14 -5.40 3.82 -0.91
CA GLN A 14 -5.92 3.96 -2.27
C GLN A 14 -6.82 5.21 -2.30
N PRO A 15 -6.39 6.31 -2.94
CA PRO A 15 -7.15 7.55 -2.98
C PRO A 15 -8.30 7.47 -4.01
N LYS A 16 -9.46 8.03 -3.69
CA LYS A 16 -10.55 8.31 -4.65
C LYS A 16 -10.59 9.77 -5.10
N SER A 17 -9.85 10.63 -4.40
CA SER A 17 -9.70 12.07 -4.67
C SER A 17 -8.22 12.41 -4.78
N THR A 18 -7.89 13.40 -5.61
CA THR A 18 -6.53 13.94 -5.76
C THR A 18 -6.07 14.72 -4.54
N ASP A 19 -7.00 15.15 -3.68
CA ASP A 19 -6.75 16.04 -2.57
C ASP A 19 -7.42 15.56 -1.29
N GLY A 20 -6.77 15.78 -0.15
CA GLY A 20 -7.33 15.51 1.17
C GLY A 20 -6.28 15.32 2.27
N LEU A 21 -6.71 15.49 3.52
CA LEU A 21 -5.89 15.23 4.70
C LEU A 21 -5.94 13.74 5.04
N VAL A 22 -4.81 13.05 4.88
CA VAL A 22 -4.71 11.60 5.12
C VAL A 22 -4.43 11.29 6.58
N PHE A 23 -3.51 12.04 7.20
CA PHE A 23 -3.04 11.80 8.56
C PHE A 23 -2.79 13.15 9.25
N PHE A 24 -3.24 13.29 10.50
CA PHE A 24 -2.91 14.44 11.34
C PHE A 24 -2.66 14.01 12.78
N TRP A 25 -1.58 14.48 13.39
CA TRP A 25 -1.32 14.28 14.82
C TRP A 25 -0.62 15.49 15.39
N GLY A 26 -1.28 16.20 16.32
CA GLY A 26 -0.71 17.44 16.84
C GLY A 26 -1.43 18.00 18.06
N ALA A 27 -0.67 18.74 18.88
CA ALA A 27 -1.18 19.45 20.04
C ALA A 27 -1.39 20.93 19.69
N LEU A 28 -2.62 21.41 19.74
CA LEU A 28 -2.88 22.84 19.58
C LEU A 28 -2.59 23.57 20.89
N LYS A 29 -1.74 24.61 20.84
CA LYS A 29 -1.52 25.51 21.97
C LYS A 29 -2.40 26.75 21.81
N ASN A 30 -3.34 26.95 22.75
CA ASN A 30 -4.15 28.17 22.93
C ASN A 30 -4.71 28.78 21.63
N GLY A 31 -5.46 27.99 20.84
CA GLY A 31 -6.33 28.46 19.75
C GLY A 31 -5.68 29.06 18.50
N ASN A 32 -4.46 29.61 18.58
CA ASN A 32 -3.83 30.40 17.52
C ASN A 32 -2.33 30.14 17.32
N SER A 33 -1.63 29.48 18.23
CA SER A 33 -0.26 29.04 17.97
C SER A 33 -0.31 27.68 17.30
N ALA A 34 0.27 27.57 16.10
CA ALA A 34 0.55 26.28 15.47
C ALA A 34 1.48 25.53 16.42
N GLY A 35 0.92 24.72 17.32
CA GLY A 35 1.70 23.86 18.18
C GLY A 35 2.42 22.81 17.35
N ASP A 36 2.98 21.83 18.04
CA ASP A 36 3.71 20.77 17.38
C ASP A 36 2.71 19.84 16.68
N PHE A 37 3.02 19.47 15.44
CA PHE A 37 2.17 18.56 14.68
C PHE A 37 2.95 17.85 13.57
N LEU A 38 2.34 16.75 13.11
CA LEU A 38 2.65 16.00 11.90
C LEU A 38 1.38 15.95 11.04
N ALA A 39 1.50 16.16 9.73
CA ALA A 39 0.38 16.01 8.81
C ALA A 39 0.82 15.41 7.48
N LEU A 40 0.04 14.49 6.93
CA LEU A 40 0.17 14.01 5.56
C LEU A 40 -1.06 14.46 4.76
N TYR A 41 -0.82 15.21 3.69
CA TYR A 41 -1.84 15.58 2.72
C TYR A 41 -1.57 14.90 1.37
N LEU A 42 -2.64 14.63 0.63
CA LEU A 42 -2.58 14.61 -0.83
C LEU A 42 -2.96 15.99 -1.35
N ILE A 43 -2.14 16.50 -2.27
CA ILE A 43 -2.38 17.75 -2.99
C ILE A 43 -2.09 17.48 -4.46
N ALA A 44 -3.11 17.53 -5.33
CA ALA A 44 -2.99 17.14 -6.74
C ALA A 44 -2.29 15.76 -6.93
N SER A 45 -2.72 14.77 -6.16
CA SER A 45 -2.16 13.41 -6.07
C SER A 45 -0.72 13.31 -5.59
N GLN A 46 -0.08 14.40 -5.18
CA GLN A 46 1.26 14.39 -4.58
C GLN A 46 1.18 14.30 -3.06
N PRO A 47 1.81 13.29 -2.43
CA PRO A 47 1.93 13.24 -0.99
C PRO A 47 2.82 14.37 -0.46
N HIS A 48 2.30 15.14 0.49
CA HIS A 48 3.00 16.22 1.20
C HIS A 48 3.02 15.92 2.69
N PHE A 49 4.21 15.67 3.23
CA PHE A 49 4.43 15.53 4.66
C PHE A 49 4.82 16.89 5.25
N PHE A 50 3.98 17.41 6.15
CA PHE A 50 4.20 18.64 6.90
C PHE A 50 4.54 18.32 8.36
N TRP A 51 5.41 19.10 8.96
CA TRP A 51 5.64 19.07 10.40
C TRP A 51 5.99 20.43 10.95
N ASN A 52 5.70 20.61 12.25
CA ASN A 52 6.11 21.77 13.01
C ASN A 52 6.59 21.31 14.39
N LEU A 53 7.73 21.88 14.81
CA LEU A 53 8.38 21.62 16.10
C LEU A 53 8.38 22.89 16.97
N GLY A 54 7.51 23.85 16.66
CA GLY A 54 7.40 25.16 17.33
C GLY A 54 8.28 26.27 16.74
N SER A 55 9.10 25.97 15.71
CA SER A 55 9.94 26.95 15.00
C SER A 55 9.42 27.33 13.61
N GLY A 56 8.25 26.82 13.23
CA GLY A 56 7.65 27.02 11.91
C GLY A 56 7.37 25.72 11.18
N ILE A 57 6.46 25.79 10.22
CA ILE A 57 6.04 24.64 9.41
C ILE A 57 7.11 24.36 8.35
N ALA A 58 7.55 23.12 8.28
CA ALA A 58 8.34 22.57 7.19
C ALA A 58 7.52 21.53 6.44
N TYR A 59 7.88 21.26 5.18
CA TYR A 59 7.26 20.19 4.41
C TYR A 59 8.22 19.58 3.39
N VAL A 60 7.96 18.32 3.06
CA VAL A 60 8.60 17.60 1.96
C VAL A 60 7.51 16.90 1.16
N LYS A 61 7.69 16.83 -0.17
CA LYS A 61 6.76 16.16 -1.05
C LYS A 61 7.42 15.04 -1.85
N ALA A 62 6.60 14.08 -2.25
CA ALA A 62 6.97 13.02 -3.16
C ALA A 62 6.24 13.21 -4.52
N PRO A 63 6.64 12.47 -5.57
CA PRO A 63 5.92 12.42 -6.84
C PRO A 63 4.46 11.98 -6.68
N SER A 64 3.65 12.18 -7.71
CA SER A 64 2.24 11.81 -7.68
C SER A 64 2.06 10.30 -7.52
N ILE A 65 1.09 9.90 -6.71
CA ILE A 65 0.63 8.51 -6.62
C ILE A 65 -0.50 8.26 -7.63
N PRO A 66 -0.68 7.02 -8.10
CA PRO A 66 -1.83 6.64 -8.93
C PRO A 66 -3.17 6.95 -8.26
N SER A 67 -4.18 7.26 -9.07
CA SER A 67 -5.58 7.39 -8.59
C SER A 67 -6.27 6.04 -8.37
N HIS A 68 -5.61 4.96 -8.74
CA HIS A 68 -6.10 3.58 -8.77
C HIS A 68 -5.05 2.65 -8.16
N GLY A 69 -5.49 1.61 -7.45
CA GLY A 69 -4.60 0.69 -6.75
C GLY A 69 -3.95 1.22 -5.46
N TRP A 70 -3.19 0.35 -4.78
CA TRP A 70 -2.61 0.63 -3.47
C TRP A 70 -1.23 1.27 -3.58
N SER A 71 -1.02 2.39 -2.90
CA SER A 71 0.30 3.01 -2.69
C SER A 71 0.73 2.90 -1.23
N SER A 72 1.99 2.54 -0.98
CA SER A 72 2.59 2.63 0.34
C SER A 72 3.36 3.94 0.49
N ILE A 73 3.08 4.70 1.54
CA ILE A 73 3.78 5.95 1.85
C ILE A 73 4.45 5.78 3.21
N VAL A 74 5.77 5.96 3.24
CA VAL A 74 6.57 6.02 4.47
C VAL A 74 7.06 7.45 4.65
N PHE A 75 6.70 8.08 5.75
CA PHE A 75 7.09 9.45 6.07
C PHE A 75 7.46 9.58 7.53
N GLY A 76 8.25 10.60 7.87
CA GLY A 76 8.71 10.73 9.25
C GLY A 76 9.85 11.70 9.39
N ARG A 77 10.43 11.74 10.58
CA ARG A 77 11.58 12.59 10.88
C ARG A 77 12.51 11.99 11.93
N THR A 78 13.76 12.43 11.90
CA THR A 78 14.73 12.29 13.00
C THR A 78 15.29 13.68 13.30
N GLY A 79 15.10 14.16 14.53
CA GLY A 79 15.32 15.57 14.86
C GLY A 79 14.61 16.51 13.88
N ARG A 80 15.34 17.42 13.24
CA ARG A 80 14.76 18.37 12.28
C ARG A 80 14.57 17.80 10.87
N ASP A 81 15.19 16.65 10.59
CA ASP A 81 15.27 16.10 9.24
C ASP A 81 14.06 15.21 8.99
N GLY A 82 13.16 15.72 8.15
CA GLY A 82 11.97 15.02 7.68
C GLY A 82 12.24 14.28 6.36
N PHE A 83 11.45 13.25 6.09
CA PHE A 83 11.48 12.52 4.84
C PHE A 83 10.11 12.02 4.43
N ILE A 84 9.99 11.68 3.14
CA ILE A 84 8.86 10.95 2.57
C ILE A 84 9.36 10.03 1.45
N GLN A 85 8.76 8.85 1.34
CA GLN A 85 9.06 7.82 0.36
C GLN A 85 7.76 7.13 -0.06
N ILE A 86 7.60 6.89 -1.36
CA ILE A 86 6.53 6.08 -1.92
C ILE A 86 7.12 4.72 -2.27
N ASP A 87 6.48 3.65 -1.82
CA ASP A 87 6.88 2.26 -2.01
C ASP A 87 8.39 2.06 -1.75
N GLU A 88 9.11 1.41 -2.66
CA GLU A 88 10.56 1.23 -2.61
C GLU A 88 11.33 2.32 -3.38
N GLY A 89 10.66 3.45 -3.64
CA GLY A 89 11.20 4.57 -4.42
C GLY A 89 12.18 5.47 -3.67
N PHE A 90 12.51 6.60 -4.28
CA PHE A 90 13.45 7.57 -3.73
C PHE A 90 12.91 8.24 -2.45
N ARG A 91 13.79 8.42 -1.47
CA ARG A 91 13.47 9.07 -0.20
C ARG A 91 13.78 10.57 -0.28
N HIS A 92 12.73 11.37 -0.45
CA HIS A 92 12.82 12.83 -0.45
C HIS A 92 13.00 13.33 0.97
N LYS A 93 13.84 14.36 1.17
CA LYS A 93 14.19 14.88 2.50
C LYS A 93 14.10 16.40 2.54
N GLN A 94 13.82 16.94 3.72
CA GLN A 94 13.88 18.36 4.00
C GLN A 94 14.13 18.59 5.50
N THR A 95 14.79 19.69 5.86
CA THR A 95 15.07 20.05 7.26
C THR A 95 14.19 21.21 7.71
N SER A 96 13.62 21.13 8.92
CA SER A 96 12.84 22.24 9.47
C SER A 96 13.70 23.43 9.92
N PRO A 97 13.08 24.63 10.09
CA PRO A 97 13.78 25.79 10.65
C PRO A 97 14.56 25.46 11.92
N PRO A 98 15.68 26.16 12.17
CA PRO A 98 16.50 25.94 13.36
C PRO A 98 15.74 26.32 14.65
N LYS A 99 16.35 26.06 15.80
CA LYS A 99 15.89 26.25 17.20
C LYS A 99 15.27 25.01 17.85
N ASN A 100 14.29 24.36 17.23
CA ASN A 100 13.63 23.20 17.83
C ASN A 100 13.82 21.92 17.01
N SER A 101 14.08 20.81 17.71
CA SER A 101 14.22 19.46 17.14
C SER A 101 13.30 18.42 17.77
N HIS A 102 12.61 18.78 18.86
CA HIS A 102 11.70 17.90 19.58
C HIS A 102 10.27 18.09 19.11
N LEU A 103 9.52 16.99 19.05
CA LEU A 103 8.08 17.00 18.79
C LEU A 103 7.33 16.77 20.10
N ASP A 104 6.55 17.75 20.53
CA ASP A 104 5.77 17.70 21.77
C ASP A 104 4.27 17.64 21.50
N ILE A 105 3.78 16.41 21.30
CA ILE A 105 2.38 16.11 20.98
C ILE A 105 1.74 15.17 22.01
N SER A 106 2.30 15.14 23.22
CA SER A 106 1.82 14.32 24.33
C SER A 106 0.36 14.64 24.67
N GLY A 107 -0.49 13.62 24.81
CA GLY A 107 -1.91 13.78 25.13
C GLY A 107 -2.77 14.29 23.96
N SER A 108 -2.22 14.45 22.75
CA SER A 108 -2.99 14.82 21.56
C SER A 108 -3.56 13.60 20.82
N SER A 109 -4.66 13.83 20.11
CA SER A 109 -5.31 12.83 19.27
C SER A 109 -4.64 12.72 17.89
N LEU A 110 -4.57 11.49 17.39
CA LEU A 110 -4.19 11.16 16.02
C LEU A 110 -5.46 10.94 15.20
N PHE A 111 -5.56 11.63 14.07
CA PHE A 111 -6.68 11.57 13.15
C PHE A 111 -6.25 11.01 11.80
N ILE A 112 -7.13 10.23 11.19
CA ILE A 112 -6.95 9.60 9.88
C ILE A 112 -8.13 9.94 8.99
N GLY A 113 -7.87 10.30 7.73
CA GLY A 113 -8.91 10.60 6.75
C GLY A 113 -9.54 12.00 6.84
N GLY A 114 -9.28 12.75 7.91
CA GLY A 114 -9.79 14.09 8.12
C GLY A 114 -9.74 14.51 9.59
N VAL A 115 -10.45 15.58 9.95
CA VAL A 115 -10.58 16.06 11.35
C VAL A 115 -12.02 16.47 11.64
N ARG A 116 -12.45 16.41 12.91
CA ARG A 116 -13.82 16.74 13.33
C ARG A 116 -14.21 18.21 13.12
N GLY A 117 -13.23 19.10 12.94
CA GLY A 117 -13.46 20.52 12.70
C GLY A 117 -12.17 21.25 12.33
N VAL A 118 -12.32 22.32 11.54
CA VAL A 118 -11.18 23.10 11.02
C VAL A 118 -10.32 23.74 12.11
N THR A 119 -10.89 23.96 13.30
CA THR A 119 -10.18 24.50 14.45
C THR A 119 -9.12 23.56 15.01
N VAL A 120 -9.21 22.25 14.72
CA VAL A 120 -8.20 21.23 15.05
C VAL A 120 -6.90 21.44 14.24
N LEU A 121 -6.99 22.11 13.09
CA LEU A 121 -5.83 22.39 12.24
C LEU A 121 -5.18 23.73 12.59
N PRO A 122 -3.83 23.81 12.50
CA PRO A 122 -3.11 25.08 12.50
C PRO A 122 -3.67 26.04 11.46
N ALA A 123 -3.75 27.34 11.77
CA ALA A 123 -4.34 28.36 10.90
C ALA A 123 -3.84 28.31 9.44
N LYS A 124 -2.55 28.02 9.24
CA LYS A 124 -1.91 27.91 7.92
C LYS A 124 -2.36 26.70 7.09
N LEU A 125 -2.87 25.64 7.73
CA LEU A 125 -3.36 24.44 7.04
C LEU A 125 -4.88 24.45 6.82
N ARG A 126 -5.62 25.37 7.47
CA ARG A 126 -7.09 25.48 7.34
C ARG A 126 -7.59 25.72 5.90
N PRO A 127 -6.85 26.41 5.00
CA PRO A 127 -7.25 26.56 3.60
C PRO A 127 -7.09 25.29 2.76
N LEU A 128 -6.36 24.28 3.23
CA LEU A 128 -6.14 23.04 2.47
C LEU A 128 -7.35 22.09 2.56
N PRO A 129 -7.58 21.24 1.54
CA PRO A 129 -8.63 20.22 1.55
C PRO A 129 -8.55 19.31 2.78
N ARG A 130 -9.64 19.21 3.54
CA ARG A 130 -9.63 18.59 4.88
C ARG A 130 -10.04 17.13 4.90
N ASP A 131 -10.67 16.66 3.84
CA ASP A 131 -11.36 15.37 3.85
C ASP A 131 -10.71 14.49 2.79
N PHE A 132 -10.02 13.44 3.24
CA PHE A 132 -9.52 12.40 2.35
C PHE A 132 -10.65 11.44 2.01
N GLN A 133 -10.84 11.20 0.71
CA GLN A 133 -11.75 10.18 0.20
C GLN A 133 -10.91 9.05 -0.38
N GLY A 134 -11.09 7.85 0.14
CA GLY A 134 -10.31 6.68 -0.27
C GLY A 134 -10.37 5.57 0.78
N ALA A 135 -9.48 4.59 0.63
CA ALA A 135 -9.32 3.49 1.56
C ALA A 135 -7.91 3.47 2.16
N ILE A 136 -7.81 2.96 3.39
CA ILE A 136 -6.54 2.76 4.09
C ILE A 136 -6.54 1.33 4.63
N GLU A 137 -5.58 0.53 4.16
CA GLU A 137 -5.44 -0.88 4.53
C GLU A 137 -4.53 -1.05 5.75
N PHE A 138 -3.50 -0.21 5.85
CA PHE A 138 -2.46 -0.35 6.86
C PHE A 138 -2.00 1.00 7.39
N LEU A 139 -1.79 1.06 8.70
CA LEU A 139 -1.14 2.16 9.40
C LEU A 139 -0.21 1.60 10.47
N SER A 140 1.02 2.10 10.51
CA SER A 140 1.90 1.90 11.66
C SER A 140 2.66 3.17 11.99
N VAL A 141 3.01 3.31 13.26
CA VAL A 141 3.92 4.36 13.74
C VAL A 141 5.07 3.68 14.47
N ASN A 142 6.31 4.04 14.16
CA ASN A 142 7.52 3.43 14.72
C ASN A 142 7.45 1.89 14.74
N ASN A 143 7.03 1.29 13.62
CA ASN A 143 6.82 -0.15 13.45
C ASN A 143 5.77 -0.81 14.37
N ARG A 144 4.93 -0.03 15.04
CA ARG A 144 3.79 -0.55 15.80
C ARG A 144 2.52 -0.36 14.97
N PRO A 145 1.88 -1.44 14.49
CA PRO A 145 0.61 -1.35 13.77
C PRO A 145 -0.46 -0.68 14.63
N ILE A 146 -1.26 0.17 14.01
CA ILE A 146 -2.47 0.74 14.59
C ILE A 146 -3.64 -0.01 13.95
N LEU A 147 -4.47 -0.64 14.78
CA LEU A 147 -5.63 -1.38 14.30
C LEU A 147 -6.68 -0.40 13.77
N LEU A 148 -7.02 -0.53 12.49
CA LEU A 148 -8.06 0.24 11.83
C LEU A 148 -9.37 -0.56 11.94
N THR A 149 -10.16 -0.30 12.99
CA THR A 149 -11.51 -0.87 13.11
C THR A 149 -12.59 0.15 12.75
N GLN A 150 -13.78 -0.34 12.43
CA GLN A 150 -14.96 0.50 12.51
C GLN A 150 -15.15 0.96 13.97
N ASN A 151 -15.62 2.19 14.16
CA ASN A 151 -16.03 2.71 15.47
C ASN A 151 -14.93 2.62 16.55
N THR A 152 -13.69 2.96 16.20
CA THR A 152 -12.55 2.97 17.16
C THR A 152 -12.77 3.88 18.37
N SER A 153 -13.75 4.80 18.30
CA SER A 153 -14.04 5.79 19.34
C SER A 153 -15.28 6.65 19.04
N ASP A 154 -15.75 7.37 20.06
CA ASP A 154 -16.77 8.43 19.93
C ASP A 154 -16.38 9.58 18.99
N TRP A 155 -15.10 9.70 18.61
CA TRP A 155 -14.61 10.73 17.69
C TRP A 155 -14.54 10.26 16.23
N SER A 156 -14.89 9.01 15.94
CA SER A 156 -14.95 8.46 14.58
C SER A 156 -16.34 8.68 13.94
N SER A 157 -16.38 8.95 12.64
CA SER A 157 -17.62 9.14 11.88
C SER A 157 -17.39 8.74 10.42
N GLY A 158 -18.40 8.10 9.79
CA GLY A 158 -18.37 7.75 8.37
C GLY A 158 -17.36 6.65 7.98
N VAL A 159 -16.84 5.87 8.93
CA VAL A 159 -15.91 4.76 8.67
C VAL A 159 -16.70 3.50 8.39
N SER A 160 -16.65 3.01 7.15
CA SER A 160 -17.17 1.71 6.74
C SER A 160 -16.03 0.75 6.38
N LYS A 161 -16.33 -0.54 6.31
CA LYS A 161 -15.39 -1.51 5.73
C LYS A 161 -15.27 -1.17 4.24
N MET A 162 -14.05 -1.13 3.71
CA MET A 162 -13.89 -1.11 2.26
C MET A 162 -14.51 -2.41 1.73
N GLU A 163 -15.53 -2.29 0.90
CA GLU A 163 -15.99 -3.44 0.12
C GLU A 163 -14.82 -3.85 -0.77
N GLU A 164 -14.31 -5.06 -0.55
CA GLU A 164 -13.44 -5.70 -1.53
C GLU A 164 -14.16 -5.59 -2.87
N ALA A 165 -13.44 -5.24 -3.94
CA ALA A 165 -14.03 -5.24 -5.26
C ALA A 165 -14.63 -6.62 -5.48
N ASP A 166 -15.95 -6.72 -5.33
CA ASP A 166 -16.72 -7.87 -5.72
C ASP A 166 -16.44 -8.05 -7.22
N CYS A 167 -16.51 -9.27 -7.70
CA CYS A 167 -16.24 -9.56 -9.10
C CYS A 167 -17.18 -8.85 -10.08
N GLY A 168 -18.10 -8.02 -9.57
CA GLY A 168 -18.91 -7.10 -10.35
C GLY A 168 -19.66 -7.87 -11.41
N GLU A 169 -19.49 -7.47 -12.66
CA GLU A 169 -20.04 -8.15 -13.84
C GLU A 169 -19.06 -9.12 -14.52
N LEU A 170 -17.86 -9.34 -13.96
CA LEU A 170 -16.87 -10.26 -14.54
C LEU A 170 -17.32 -11.71 -14.35
N ASP A 171 -18.01 -12.20 -15.37
CA ASP A 171 -18.42 -13.59 -15.53
C ASP A 171 -17.24 -14.47 -15.96
N CYS A 172 -16.78 -15.33 -15.06
CA CYS A 172 -15.73 -16.33 -15.31
C CYS A 172 -16.26 -17.67 -15.82
N GLY A 173 -17.49 -17.70 -16.34
CA GLY A 173 -18.16 -18.91 -16.77
C GLY A 173 -18.45 -19.87 -15.60
N GLU A 174 -18.94 -21.06 -15.94
CA GLU A 174 -19.34 -22.08 -14.95
C GLU A 174 -18.16 -22.62 -14.13
N TYR A 175 -16.95 -22.59 -14.69
CA TYR A 175 -15.79 -23.29 -14.14
C TYR A 175 -14.73 -22.36 -13.55
N GLY A 176 -14.72 -21.08 -13.94
CA GLY A 176 -13.69 -20.14 -13.51
C GLY A 176 -13.99 -19.48 -12.18
N ARG A 177 -12.93 -19.10 -11.45
CA ARG A 177 -13.04 -18.32 -10.23
C ARG A 177 -12.48 -16.92 -10.44
N CYS A 178 -13.32 -15.90 -10.28
CA CYS A 178 -12.86 -14.53 -10.33
C CYS A 178 -12.03 -14.16 -9.09
N VAL A 179 -10.97 -13.37 -9.31
CA VAL A 179 -10.21 -12.70 -8.26
C VAL A 179 -9.89 -11.27 -8.64
N SER A 180 -9.96 -10.38 -7.64
CA SER A 180 -9.38 -9.05 -7.72
C SER A 180 -7.87 -9.13 -7.47
N ARG A 181 -7.04 -8.75 -8.46
CA ARG A 181 -5.61 -8.50 -8.21
C ARG A 181 -5.46 -7.09 -7.66
N ARG A 182 -4.39 -6.86 -6.88
CA ARG A 182 -4.16 -5.64 -6.08
C ARG A 182 -4.04 -4.32 -6.88
N ASP A 183 -4.20 -4.36 -8.20
CA ASP A 183 -4.04 -3.27 -9.17
C ASP A 183 -5.27 -3.11 -10.09
N GLU A 184 -6.47 -3.43 -9.60
CA GLU A 184 -7.78 -3.25 -10.28
C GLU A 184 -8.06 -4.16 -11.49
N ASP A 185 -7.09 -4.95 -11.96
CA ASP A 185 -7.33 -6.03 -12.90
C ASP A 185 -8.09 -7.18 -12.22
N MET A 186 -9.38 -7.31 -12.54
CA MET A 186 -10.19 -8.48 -12.22
C MET A 186 -9.86 -9.58 -13.24
N ILE A 187 -9.45 -10.75 -12.76
CA ILE A 187 -9.10 -11.87 -13.65
C ILE A 187 -9.82 -13.15 -13.26
N CYS A 188 -10.07 -13.99 -14.26
CA CYS A 188 -10.55 -15.34 -14.05
C CYS A 188 -9.38 -16.29 -13.89
N ILE A 189 -9.37 -17.06 -12.81
CA ILE A 189 -8.48 -18.20 -12.64
C ILE A 189 -9.23 -19.43 -13.14
N CYS A 190 -8.72 -20.03 -14.22
CA CYS A 190 -9.32 -21.21 -14.82
C CYS A 190 -8.83 -22.50 -14.15
N PRO A 191 -9.72 -23.47 -13.92
CA PRO A 191 -9.33 -24.79 -13.47
C PRO A 191 -8.59 -25.55 -14.58
N GLU A 192 -7.95 -26.65 -14.20
CA GLU A 192 -7.24 -27.52 -15.12
C GLU A 192 -8.15 -28.00 -16.26
N GLY A 193 -7.64 -27.96 -17.49
CA GLY A 193 -8.41 -28.29 -18.69
C GLY A 193 -9.29 -27.15 -19.21
N LYS A 194 -9.33 -25.97 -18.56
CA LYS A 194 -10.04 -24.79 -19.06
C LYS A 194 -9.11 -23.62 -19.36
N SER A 195 -9.49 -22.79 -20.33
CA SER A 195 -8.74 -21.63 -20.78
C SER A 195 -9.67 -20.49 -21.24
N GLY A 196 -9.06 -19.42 -21.74
CA GLY A 196 -9.74 -18.19 -22.14
C GLY A 196 -10.06 -17.26 -20.97
N THR A 197 -10.49 -16.04 -21.27
CA THR A 197 -10.76 -14.99 -20.28
C THR A 197 -11.95 -15.28 -19.37
N LYS A 198 -12.83 -16.21 -19.78
CA LYS A 198 -14.01 -16.69 -19.02
C LYS A 198 -13.96 -18.18 -18.70
N CYS A 199 -12.79 -18.84 -18.81
CA CYS A 199 -12.63 -20.26 -18.46
C CYS A 199 -13.65 -21.21 -19.10
N SER A 200 -14.19 -20.83 -20.26
CA SER A 200 -15.25 -21.56 -20.97
C SER A 200 -14.69 -22.38 -22.12
N GLU A 201 -13.46 -22.09 -22.54
CA GLU A 201 -12.74 -22.84 -23.57
C GLU A 201 -12.05 -24.04 -22.93
N ASP A 202 -12.00 -25.17 -23.63
CA ASP A 202 -11.13 -26.26 -23.22
C ASP A 202 -9.68 -25.86 -23.48
N ALA A 203 -8.84 -25.96 -22.46
CA ALA A 203 -7.41 -25.80 -22.63
C ALA A 203 -6.95 -26.87 -23.61
N ALA A 204 -6.37 -26.45 -24.74
CA ALA A 204 -5.76 -27.36 -25.69
C ALA A 204 -4.57 -28.05 -25.02
N THR A 205 -4.81 -29.18 -24.36
CA THR A 205 -3.76 -30.04 -23.82
C THR A 205 -3.19 -30.85 -24.97
N GLN A 206 -2.23 -30.27 -25.69
CA GLN A 206 -1.40 -31.04 -26.58
C GLN A 206 -0.33 -31.75 -25.75
N ALA A 207 -0.42 -33.07 -25.66
CA ALA A 207 0.63 -33.88 -25.04
C ALA A 207 1.93 -33.71 -25.82
N ILE A 208 3.02 -33.47 -25.10
CA ILE A 208 4.37 -33.46 -25.66
C ILE A 208 5.01 -34.83 -25.46
N SER A 209 5.75 -35.31 -26.45
CA SER A 209 6.58 -36.52 -26.33
C SER A 209 8.04 -36.11 -26.05
N LEU A 210 8.70 -36.86 -25.17
CA LEU A 210 10.11 -36.69 -24.79
C LEU A 210 10.87 -38.02 -24.96
N ASP A 211 10.65 -38.70 -26.09
CA ASP A 211 11.08 -40.10 -26.29
C ASP A 211 12.57 -40.29 -26.65
N SER A 212 13.35 -39.20 -26.72
CA SER A 212 14.77 -39.25 -27.12
C SER A 212 15.73 -38.99 -25.94
N PRO A 213 16.97 -39.51 -26.00
CA PRO A 213 18.01 -39.09 -25.08
C PRO A 213 18.22 -37.57 -25.16
N HIS A 214 18.40 -36.92 -24.02
CA HIS A 214 18.68 -35.48 -23.93
C HIS A 214 17.55 -34.53 -24.40
N THR A 215 16.29 -34.98 -24.46
CA THR A 215 15.15 -34.08 -24.68
C THR A 215 14.74 -33.38 -23.38
N TYR A 216 14.53 -32.05 -23.42
CA TYR A 216 14.04 -31.28 -22.27
C TYR A 216 13.24 -30.06 -22.75
N LEU A 217 12.29 -29.62 -21.91
CA LEU A 217 11.54 -28.37 -22.10
C LEU A 217 11.90 -27.41 -20.98
N ALA A 218 12.34 -26.20 -21.33
CA ALA A 218 12.77 -25.19 -20.37
C ALA A 218 11.95 -23.91 -20.53
N TYR A 219 11.41 -23.42 -19.41
CA TYR A 219 10.74 -22.12 -19.34
C TYR A 219 11.63 -21.15 -18.60
N LEU A 220 12.00 -20.05 -19.25
CA LEU A 220 12.76 -18.99 -18.61
C LEU A 220 11.87 -18.25 -17.62
N ASN A 221 12.31 -18.17 -16.37
CA ASN A 221 11.67 -17.30 -15.39
C ASN A 221 12.01 -15.85 -15.73
N THR A 222 11.09 -15.15 -16.38
CA THR A 222 11.28 -13.76 -16.85
C THR A 222 10.99 -12.72 -15.77
N ARG A 223 10.78 -13.11 -14.50
CA ARG A 223 10.64 -12.14 -13.40
C ARG A 223 11.94 -11.35 -13.21
N THR A 224 11.93 -10.10 -13.66
CA THR A 224 13.04 -9.14 -13.59
C THR A 224 13.12 -8.36 -12.28
N THR A 225 12.16 -8.50 -11.38
CA THR A 225 12.14 -7.75 -10.12
C THR A 225 12.34 -8.67 -8.91
N SER A 226 13.42 -8.41 -8.19
CA SER A 226 13.67 -8.85 -6.81
C SER A 226 12.69 -8.22 -5.83
N GLN A 227 11.38 -8.35 -6.06
CA GLN A 227 10.42 -8.10 -5.00
C GLN A 227 10.34 -9.38 -4.17
N THR A 228 10.64 -9.24 -2.89
CA THR A 228 10.34 -10.22 -1.83
C THR A 228 8.83 -10.35 -1.70
N VAL A 229 8.18 -10.91 -2.72
CA VAL A 229 6.79 -11.34 -2.65
C VAL A 229 6.78 -12.55 -1.74
N ALA A 230 5.94 -12.49 -0.71
CA ALA A 230 5.63 -13.62 0.17
C ALA A 230 5.62 -14.93 -0.63
N THR A 231 6.27 -15.97 -0.11
CA THR A 231 6.33 -17.31 -0.71
C THR A 231 4.93 -17.81 -1.03
N VAL A 232 4.47 -17.56 -2.26
CA VAL A 232 3.30 -18.22 -2.82
C VAL A 232 3.73 -19.67 -3.02
N PRO A 233 2.99 -20.67 -2.49
CA PRO A 233 3.27 -22.07 -2.74
C PRO A 233 3.31 -22.30 -4.25
N ALA A 234 4.40 -22.90 -4.75
CA ALA A 234 4.45 -23.36 -6.13
C ALA A 234 3.67 -24.69 -6.19
N ASN A 235 2.46 -24.64 -6.72
CA ASN A 235 1.65 -25.83 -6.95
C ASN A 235 1.94 -26.33 -8.38
N PHE A 236 2.42 -27.56 -8.50
CA PHE A 236 2.65 -28.23 -9.77
C PHE A 236 1.69 -29.41 -9.90
N SER A 237 0.95 -29.48 -11.00
CA SER A 237 0.17 -30.65 -11.41
C SER A 237 0.77 -31.15 -12.72
N LEU A 238 1.02 -32.45 -12.82
CA LEU A 238 1.52 -33.10 -14.04
C LEU A 238 0.75 -34.39 -14.28
N GLU A 239 0.26 -34.57 -15.49
CA GLU A 239 -0.23 -35.85 -15.99
C GLU A 239 0.82 -36.43 -16.95
N LEU A 240 1.25 -37.67 -16.73
CA LEU A 240 2.34 -38.29 -17.49
C LEU A 240 2.04 -39.75 -17.80
N ARG A 241 2.63 -40.23 -18.90
CA ARG A 241 2.68 -41.64 -19.27
C ARG A 241 4.12 -42.02 -19.54
N THR A 242 4.62 -43.05 -18.85
CA THR A 242 6.00 -43.54 -19.00
C THR A 242 6.06 -45.06 -18.88
N THR A 243 7.03 -45.68 -19.53
CA THR A 243 7.40 -47.09 -19.33
C THR A 243 8.58 -47.25 -18.37
N ASP A 244 9.29 -46.15 -18.07
CA ASP A 244 10.50 -46.18 -17.25
C ASP A 244 10.17 -46.08 -15.76
N GLN A 245 10.97 -46.78 -14.94
CA GLN A 245 10.78 -46.81 -13.48
C GLN A 245 11.41 -45.62 -12.75
N SER A 246 12.26 -44.84 -13.43
CA SER A 246 12.94 -43.69 -12.84
C SER A 246 13.26 -42.62 -13.88
N GLY A 247 13.21 -41.35 -13.46
CA GLY A 247 13.47 -40.21 -14.33
C GLY A 247 13.16 -38.88 -13.63
N MET A 248 13.74 -37.78 -14.13
CA MET A 248 13.45 -36.43 -13.65
C MET A 248 12.19 -35.90 -14.35
N LEU A 249 11.17 -35.55 -13.56
CA LEU A 249 9.87 -35.06 -14.09
C LEU A 249 9.80 -33.53 -14.19
N ALA A 250 10.35 -32.84 -13.19
CA ALA A 250 10.40 -31.39 -13.15
C ALA A 250 11.57 -30.94 -12.26
N TRP A 251 12.15 -29.79 -12.60
CA TRP A 251 13.15 -29.13 -11.77
C TRP A 251 12.92 -27.62 -11.79
N GLN A 252 12.89 -27.01 -10.61
CA GLN A 252 12.89 -25.57 -10.44
C GLN A 252 14.11 -25.19 -9.60
N GLY A 253 15.01 -24.41 -10.18
CA GLY A 253 16.16 -23.90 -9.47
C GLY A 253 16.81 -22.74 -10.19
N LYS A 254 17.77 -22.12 -9.51
CA LYS A 254 18.64 -21.12 -10.11
C LYS A 254 19.74 -21.87 -10.86
N LEU A 255 19.84 -21.65 -12.17
CA LEU A 255 21.02 -22.07 -12.93
C LEU A 255 22.19 -21.23 -12.44
N ILE A 256 23.23 -21.89 -11.94
CA ILE A 256 24.49 -21.27 -11.45
C ILE A 256 25.50 -21.33 -12.57
#